data_AF-A0A2V5M3E1-F1
#
_entry.id   AF-A0A2V5M3E1-F1
#
_cell.length_a   1.000
_cell.length_b   1.000
_cell.length_c   1.000
_cell.angle_alpha   90.00
_cell.angle_beta   90.00
_cell.angle_gamma   90.00
#
_symmetry.space_group_name_H-M   'P 1'
#
loop_
_entity.id
_entity.type
_entity.pdbx_description
1 polymer ?
#
loop_
_entity_poly.entity_id
_entity_poly.type
_entity_poly.pdbx_seq_one_letter_code
_entity_poly.pdbx_strand_id
1 'polypeptide(L)'
;DYDGTLTLIVSHPKDAWLADSMRQTLQELAAQTPVAILSGRDLDDVRQRAGIDDIVYAGSHGFDIAGPHGLRRQMATEFLPKLDTVENELHKRLDGISGALVERKRFSIAAHYRNV
;
A
#
# COMPACT_ATOMS: atom_id res chain seq x y z
N ASP A 1 6.60 9.95 -2.14
CA ASP A 1 6.84 8.54 -1.79
C ASP A 1 6.68 8.36 -0.27
N TYR A 2 6.29 7.20 0.25
CA TYR A 2 5.95 7.01 1.68
C TYR A 2 7.07 6.33 2.49
N ASP A 3 7.34 5.06 2.21
CA ASP A 3 8.30 4.24 2.94
C ASP A 3 9.74 4.61 2.60
N GLY A 4 10.55 4.95 3.60
CA GLY A 4 11.93 5.41 3.40
C GLY A 4 12.07 6.85 2.90
N THR A 5 10.95 7.55 2.68
CA THR A 5 10.92 8.97 2.30
C THR A 5 10.22 9.83 3.34
N LEU A 6 8.91 9.64 3.54
CA LEU A 6 8.15 10.35 4.58
C LEU A 6 8.23 9.66 5.95
N THR A 7 8.56 8.37 5.93
CA THR A 7 8.83 7.56 7.11
C THR A 7 10.20 6.93 7.01
N LEU A 8 10.83 6.61 8.15
CA LEU A 8 12.09 5.87 8.15
C LEU A 8 11.86 4.42 7.69
N ILE A 9 12.89 3.81 7.11
CA ILE A 9 12.90 2.36 6.86
C ILE A 9 12.96 1.66 8.22
N VAL A 10 11.94 0.84 8.52
CA VAL A 10 11.81 0.08 9.76
C VAL A 10 11.93 -1.42 9.50
N SER A 11 12.26 -2.19 10.54
CA SER A 11 12.44 -3.64 10.46
C SER A 11 11.14 -4.40 10.14
N HIS A 12 10.00 -3.92 10.63
CA HIS A 12 8.69 -4.47 10.31
C HIS A 12 7.87 -3.44 9.54
N PRO A 13 7.43 -3.72 8.29
CA PRO A 13 6.66 -2.79 7.48
C PRO A 13 5.39 -2.27 8.18
N LYS A 14 4.79 -3.06 9.07
CA LYS A 14 3.60 -2.66 9.83
C LYS A 14 3.84 -1.52 10.84
N ASP A 15 5.10 -1.22 11.16
CA ASP A 15 5.48 -0.20 12.15
C ASP A 15 5.84 1.14 11.50
N ALA A 16 5.81 1.25 10.16
CA ALA A 16 6.04 2.50 9.45
C ALA A 16 4.83 3.42 9.58
N TRP A 17 4.80 4.21 10.65
CA TRP A 17 3.79 5.22 10.92
C TRP A 17 4.33 6.62 10.62
N LEU A 18 3.46 7.51 10.13
CA LEU A 18 3.84 8.89 9.88
C LEU A 18 3.90 9.63 11.22
N ALA A 19 5.07 10.20 11.52
CA ALA A 19 5.26 11.02 12.71
C ALA A 19 4.34 12.25 12.69
N ASP A 20 3.84 12.66 13.86
CA ASP A 20 2.88 13.76 13.97
C ASP A 20 3.43 15.08 13.41
N SER A 21 4.73 15.34 13.60
CA SER A 21 5.38 16.52 13.02
C SER A 21 5.35 16.53 11.49
N MET A 22 5.64 15.39 10.85
CA MET A 22 5.58 15.25 9.40
C MET A 22 4.15 15.33 8.88
N ARG A 23 3.19 14.73 9.61
CA ARG A 23 1.76 14.84 9.31
C ARG A 23 1.33 16.30 9.28
N GLN A 24 1.69 17.08 10.29
CA GLN A 24 1.40 18.50 10.37
C GLN A 24 2.05 19.27 9.20
N THR A 25 3.33 19.01 8.90
CA THR A 25 4.02 19.64 7.76
C THR A 25 3.30 19.38 6.43
N LEU A 26 2.83 18.15 6.20
CA LEU A 26 2.10 17.81 4.98
C LEU A 26 0.71 18.44 4.93
N GLN A 27 0.02 18.61 6.07
CA GLN A 27 -1.25 19.33 6.16
C GLN A 27 -1.07 20.81 5.83
N GLU A 28 -0.05 21.47 6.39
CA GLU A 28 0.28 22.87 6.09
C GLU A 28 0.66 23.07 4.63
N LEU A 29 1.32 22.09 4.01
CA LEU A 29 1.63 22.10 2.58
C LEU A 29 0.37 21.90 1.72
N ALA A 30 -0.51 20.97 2.11
CA ALA A 30 -1.76 20.68 1.40
C ALA A 30 -2.71 21.88 1.34
N ALA A 31 -2.66 22.76 2.35
CA ALA A 31 -3.42 24.01 2.35
C ALA A 31 -2.97 25.03 1.28
N GLN A 32 -1.75 24.88 0.74
CA GLN A 32 -1.15 25.83 -0.19
C GLN A 32 -1.03 25.28 -1.61
N THR A 33 -0.94 23.96 -1.77
CA THR A 33 -0.73 23.30 -3.05
C THR A 33 -1.28 21.88 -3.04
N PRO A 34 -1.70 21.32 -4.18
CA PRO A 34 -2.05 19.91 -4.26
C PRO A 34 -0.91 19.00 -3.82
N VAL A 35 -1.18 18.11 -2.87
CA VAL A 35 -0.23 17.11 -2.35
C VAL A 35 -0.70 15.71 -2.72
N ALA A 36 0.26 14.85 -3.07
CA ALA A 36 0.01 13.43 -3.32
C ALA A 36 1.04 12.55 -2.60
N ILE A 37 0.56 11.49 -1.94
CA ILE A 37 1.40 10.42 -1.39
C ILE A 37 1.32 9.20 -2.32
N LEU A 38 2.48 8.78 -2.82
CA LEU A 38 2.63 7.57 -3.64
C LEU A 38 3.27 6.49 -2.77
N SER A 39 2.76 5.26 -2.83
CA SER A 39 3.28 4.11 -2.10
C SER A 39 3.05 2.80 -2.83
N GLY A 40 3.95 1.82 -2.58
CA GLY A 40 3.75 0.42 -2.95
C GLY A 40 2.77 -0.32 -2.03
N ARG A 41 2.43 0.26 -0.88
CA ARG A 41 1.38 -0.25 0.03
C ARG A 41 0.02 -0.19 -0.64
N ASP A 42 -0.89 -1.04 -0.20
CA ASP A 42 -2.29 -0.92 -0.60
C ASP A 42 -2.85 0.45 -0.16
N LEU A 43 -3.80 0.96 -0.95
CA LEU A 43 -4.32 2.32 -0.79
C LEU A 43 -4.87 2.58 0.61
N ASP A 44 -5.61 1.62 1.17
CA ASP A 44 -6.19 1.78 2.50
C ASP A 44 -5.12 1.71 3.61
N ASP A 45 -4.07 0.91 3.43
CA ASP A 45 -2.93 0.83 4.36
C ASP A 45 -2.16 2.15 4.42
N VAL A 46 -1.77 2.72 3.27
CA VAL A 46 -1.05 4.01 3.27
C VAL A 46 -1.92 5.15 3.79
N ARG A 47 -3.22 5.17 3.48
CA ARG A 47 -4.15 6.18 3.99
C ARG A 47 -4.31 6.11 5.50
N GLN A 48 -4.46 4.91 6.06
CA GLN A 48 -4.55 4.72 7.51
C GLN A 48 -3.29 5.22 8.23
N ARG A 49 -2.11 4.91 7.68
CA ARG A 49 -0.83 5.28 8.31
C ARG A 49 -0.50 6.76 8.17
N ALA A 50 -0.77 7.33 7.00
CA ALA A 50 -0.55 8.74 6.73
C ALA A 50 -1.57 9.60 7.47
N GLY A 51 -2.85 9.18 7.53
CA GLY A 51 -3.95 9.83 8.24
C GLY A 51 -4.05 11.34 7.99
N ILE A 52 -3.92 11.74 6.74
CA ILE A 52 -4.11 13.11 6.27
C ILE A 52 -5.29 13.10 5.32
N ASP A 53 -6.30 13.89 5.62
CA ASP A 53 -7.45 14.10 4.75
C ASP A 53 -7.13 15.11 3.65
N ASP A 54 -8.03 15.23 2.66
CA ASP A 54 -7.96 16.22 1.59
C ASP A 54 -6.69 16.22 0.71
N ILE A 55 -5.96 15.10 0.65
CA ILE A 55 -4.86 14.89 -0.29
C ILE A 55 -5.08 13.67 -1.19
N VAL A 56 -4.29 13.58 -2.27
CA VAL A 56 -4.33 12.43 -3.18
C VAL A 56 -3.43 11.31 -2.65
N TYR A 57 -3.90 10.07 -2.77
CA TYR A 57 -3.14 8.87 -2.46
C TYR A 57 -3.11 7.95 -3.68
N ALA A 58 -1.93 7.46 -4.02
CA ALA A 58 -1.73 6.41 -5.00
C ALA A 58 -1.10 5.20 -4.30
N GLY A 59 -1.93 4.20 -4.02
CA GLY A 59 -1.53 2.91 -3.48
C GLY A 59 -1.25 1.88 -4.58
N SER A 60 -0.72 0.74 -4.17
CA SER A 60 -0.37 -0.40 -5.01
C SER A 60 0.43 0.04 -6.24
N HIS A 61 1.45 0.89 -6.04
CA HIS A 61 2.28 1.45 -7.13
C HIS A 61 1.50 2.25 -8.19
N GLY A 62 0.35 2.83 -7.82
CA GLY A 62 -0.50 3.64 -8.70
C GLY A 62 -1.66 2.89 -9.35
N PHE A 63 -1.83 1.59 -9.07
CA PHE A 63 -3.01 0.83 -9.54
C PHE A 63 -4.31 1.21 -8.81
N ASP A 64 -4.21 1.83 -7.62
CA ASP A 64 -5.37 2.29 -6.86
C ASP A 64 -5.15 3.72 -6.36
N ILE A 65 -5.87 4.68 -6.92
CA ILE A 65 -5.74 6.11 -6.61
C ILE A 65 -7.04 6.61 -6.01
N ALA A 66 -6.98 7.29 -4.87
CA ALA A 66 -8.10 8.03 -4.31
C ALA A 66 -7.69 9.44 -3.87
N GLY A 67 -8.65 10.35 -3.79
CA GLY A 67 -8.39 11.70 -3.31
C GLY A 67 -9.67 12.49 -3.05
N PRO A 68 -9.55 13.81 -2.89
CA PRO A 68 -10.67 14.70 -2.60
C PRO A 68 -11.75 14.66 -3.69
N HIS A 69 -12.94 15.15 -3.36
CA HIS A 69 -14.06 15.30 -4.30
C HIS A 69 -14.48 13.99 -5.01
N GLY A 70 -14.32 12.86 -4.33
CA GLY A 70 -14.71 11.56 -4.87
C GLY A 70 -13.76 11.03 -5.96
N LEU A 71 -12.56 11.59 -6.09
CA LEU A 71 -11.54 11.03 -6.98
C LEU A 71 -11.30 9.57 -6.59
N ARG A 72 -11.64 8.66 -7.50
CA ARG A 72 -11.25 7.25 -7.44
C ARG A 72 -10.87 6.80 -8.84
N ARG A 73 -9.68 6.23 -8.97
CA ARG A 73 -9.22 5.62 -10.21
C ARG A 73 -8.53 4.32 -9.90
N GLN A 74 -9.00 3.26 -10.54
CA GLN A 74 -8.38 1.95 -10.45
C GLN A 74 -7.91 1.54 -11.84
N MET A 75 -6.73 0.94 -11.91
CA MET A 75 -6.15 0.43 -13.14
C MET A 75 -5.98 -1.09 -13.01
N ALA A 76 -5.96 -1.81 -14.13
CA ALA A 76 -5.69 -3.25 -14.16
C ALA A 76 -6.71 -4.10 -13.36
N THR A 77 -7.93 -3.57 -13.11
CA THR A 77 -8.98 -4.29 -12.38
C THR A 77 -9.44 -5.56 -13.09
N GLU A 78 -9.29 -5.61 -14.41
CA GLU A 78 -9.53 -6.78 -15.25
C GLU A 78 -8.64 -7.97 -14.90
N PHE A 79 -7.51 -7.76 -14.23
CA PHE A 79 -6.61 -8.83 -13.79
C PHE A 79 -6.93 -9.36 -12.38
N LEU A 80 -7.85 -8.74 -11.63
CA LEU A 80 -8.19 -9.18 -10.27
C LEU A 80 -8.65 -10.65 -10.22
N PRO A 81 -9.54 -11.14 -11.11
CA PRO A 81 -9.94 -12.55 -11.10
C PRO A 81 -8.78 -13.52 -11.38
N LYS A 82 -7.81 -13.07 -12.20
CA LYS A 82 -6.60 -13.85 -12.48
C LYS A 82 -5.70 -13.91 -11.26
N LEU A 83 -5.56 -12.80 -10.52
CA LEU A 83 -4.82 -12.78 -9.26
C LEU A 83 -5.47 -13.72 -8.24
N ASP A 84 -6.79 -13.74 -8.11
CA ASP A 84 -7.50 -14.66 -7.19
C ASP A 84 -7.24 -16.13 -7.56
N THR A 85 -7.13 -16.43 -8.86
CA THR A 85 -6.75 -17.77 -9.32
C THR A 85 -5.29 -18.11 -8.94
N VAL A 86 -4.37 -17.16 -9.14
CA VAL A 86 -2.94 -17.34 -8.81
C VAL A 86 -2.72 -17.47 -7.30
N GLU A 87 -3.45 -16.73 -6.48
CA GLU A 87 -3.41 -16.83 -5.01
C GLU A 87 -3.76 -18.24 -4.56
N ASN A 88 -4.87 -18.79 -5.06
CA ASN A 88 -5.30 -20.15 -4.77
C ASN A 88 -4.27 -21.21 -5.22
N GLU A 89 -3.65 -21.00 -6.38
CA GLU A 89 -2.61 -21.89 -6.90
C GLU A 89 -1.34 -21.83 -6.05
N LEU A 90 -0.92 -20.64 -5.62
CA LEU A 90 0.23 -20.44 -4.74
C LEU A 90 0.00 -21.08 -3.37
N HIS A 91 -1.18 -20.90 -2.77
CA HIS A 91 -1.53 -21.57 -1.51
C HIS A 91 -1.39 -23.08 -1.64
N LYS A 92 -1.98 -23.70 -2.69
CA LYS A 92 -1.87 -25.15 -2.92
C LYS A 92 -0.43 -25.63 -3.09
N ARG A 93 0.41 -24.86 -3.77
CA ARG A 93 1.81 -25.23 -4.05
C ARG A 93 2.72 -25.06 -2.83
N LEU A 94 2.40 -24.13 -1.94
CA LEU A 94 3.24 -23.77 -0.80
C LEU A 94 2.75 -24.39 0.53
N ASP A 95 1.56 -24.99 0.57
CA ASP A 95 0.94 -25.59 1.77
C ASP A 95 1.85 -26.57 2.54
N GLY A 96 2.70 -27.31 1.81
CA GLY A 96 3.64 -28.27 2.40
C GLY A 96 5.01 -27.72 2.79
N ILE A 97 5.29 -26.44 2.52
CA ILE A 97 6.60 -25.84 2.77
C ILE A 97 6.55 -25.08 4.09
N SER A 98 7.12 -25.68 5.14
CA SER A 98 7.21 -25.04 6.46
C SER A 98 7.91 -23.68 6.35
N GLY A 99 7.32 -22.64 6.94
CA GLY A 99 7.87 -21.29 6.92
C GLY A 99 7.54 -20.45 5.67
N ALA A 100 6.96 -21.05 4.61
CA ALA A 100 6.47 -20.30 3.47
C ALA A 100 5.12 -19.62 3.79
N LEU A 101 4.94 -18.38 3.33
CA LEU A 101 3.68 -17.64 3.49
C LEU A 101 3.27 -16.98 2.19
N VAL A 102 1.96 -16.96 1.92
CA VAL A 102 1.36 -16.19 0.82
C VAL A 102 0.60 -15.02 1.42
N GLU A 103 0.91 -13.81 0.97
CA GLU A 103 0.22 -12.58 1.34
C GLU A 103 -0.48 -12.00 0.12
N ARG A 104 -1.81 -11.88 0.20
CA ARG A 104 -2.62 -11.22 -0.81
C ARG A 104 -2.70 -9.72 -0.54
N LYS A 105 -2.30 -8.94 -1.54
CA LYS A 105 -2.59 -7.50 -1.66
C LYS A 105 -3.63 -7.29 -2.73
N ARG A 106 -4.25 -6.11 -2.84
CA ARG A 106 -5.32 -5.95 -3.84
C ARG A 106 -4.85 -6.21 -5.28
N PHE A 107 -3.71 -5.64 -5.68
CA PHE A 107 -3.19 -5.71 -7.06
C PHE A 107 -1.91 -6.54 -7.19
N SER A 108 -1.51 -7.27 -6.15
CA SER A 108 -0.34 -8.14 -6.18
C SER A 108 -0.45 -9.29 -5.18
N ILE A 109 0.47 -10.24 -5.26
CA ILE A 109 0.61 -11.36 -4.33
C ILE A 109 2.08 -11.46 -3.98
N ALA A 110 2.40 -11.58 -2.70
CA ALA A 110 3.76 -11.79 -2.22
C ALA A 110 3.90 -13.22 -1.66
N ALA A 111 4.95 -13.92 -2.08
CA ALA A 111 5.36 -15.19 -1.49
C ALA A 111 6.60 -14.93 -0.61
N HIS A 112 6.45 -15.14 0.69
CA HIS A 112 7.52 -14.97 1.67
C HIS A 112 8.22 -16.30 1.90
N TYR A 113 9.54 -16.31 1.74
CA TYR A 113 10.37 -17.52 1.89
C TYR A 113 11.51 -17.34 2.90
N ARG A 114 11.53 -16.24 3.65
CA ARG A 114 12.61 -15.92 4.59
C ARG A 114 12.79 -16.96 5.71
N ASN A 115 11.71 -17.66 6.07
CA ASN A 115 11.69 -18.59 7.20
C ASN A 115 11.56 -20.07 6.76
N VAL A 116 11.75 -20.35 5.47
CA VAL A 116 11.83 -21.72 4.92
C VAL A 116 13.18 -22.33 5.24
#